data_AF-A0A7Y1Y4D2-F1
#
_entry.id   AF-A0A7Y1Y4D2-F1
#
_cell.length_a   1.000
_cell.length_b   1.000
_cell.length_c   1.000
_cell.angle_alpha   90.00
_cell.angle_beta   90.00
_cell.angle_gamma   90.00
#
_symmetry.space_group_name_H-M   'P 1'
#
loop_
_entity.id
_entity.type
_entity.pdbx_description
1 polymer ?
#
loop_
_entity_poly.entity_id
_entity_poly.type
_entity_poly.pdbx_seq_one_letter_code
_entity_poly.pdbx_strand_id
1 'polypeptide(L)'
;MKRYWLLLPASLVLTGCGSFVGYIFENPNARPTVSLSYPGGRNVLAAGHGKRLRQEAIRAKRRGDFEVCGSLMMNAEGKIDLIYGLNEARESHAYLMSQESIARMRQIAKLTNRRIIGSFHSHPTTYAIPSRVDVSTAQAGSLMLIHSVPTGRTRLWQLSDFDGVLLPEELPLEIESLWKLPPAERGRREASRPDAYVPSEVEEHFKRRLVPRAVPVVLPARSKPVPLPPRDRVVPLRSAPRAIPVPMHSRPEVITPPPPVAPRR
;
A
#
# COMPACT_ATOMS: atom_id res chain seq x y z
N MET A 1 50.33 21.59 8.22
CA MET A 1 48.94 21.33 8.67
C MET A 1 47.97 21.86 7.62
N LYS A 2 47.36 20.98 6.81
CA LYS A 2 46.46 21.35 5.70
C LYS A 2 45.06 20.81 6.02
N ARG A 3 44.07 21.71 6.08
CA ARG A 3 42.65 21.38 6.31
C ARG A 3 42.03 20.96 4.96
N TYR A 4 41.56 19.72 4.87
CA TYR A 4 40.76 19.26 3.74
C TYR A 4 39.28 19.52 4.04
N TRP A 5 38.65 20.36 3.21
CA TRP A 5 37.20 20.46 3.15
C TRP A 5 36.69 19.40 2.17
N LEU A 6 36.05 18.36 2.70
CA LEU A 6 35.27 17.40 1.91
C LEU A 6 33.96 18.09 1.50
N LEU A 7 33.89 18.54 0.25
CA LEU A 7 32.64 18.92 -0.39
C LEU A 7 31.94 17.63 -0.85
N LEU A 8 30.87 17.27 -0.15
CA LEU A 8 29.91 16.27 -0.63
C LEU A 8 29.18 16.82 -1.88
N PRO A 9 28.96 16.01 -2.93
CA PRO A 9 28.14 16.44 -4.04
C PRO A 9 26.69 16.59 -3.62
N ALA A 10 26.12 17.73 -4.02
CA ALA A 10 24.73 18.10 -3.82
C ALA A 10 23.78 17.24 -4.68
N SER A 11 22.64 16.93 -4.07
CA SER A 11 21.34 16.76 -4.73
C SER A 11 21.13 15.53 -5.60
N LEU A 12 21.01 14.37 -4.95
CA LEU A 12 20.04 13.37 -5.40
C LEU A 12 18.65 13.93 -5.07
N VAL A 13 17.97 14.55 -6.05
CA VAL A 13 16.53 14.83 -5.92
C VAL A 13 15.83 13.48 -6.02
N LEU A 14 15.71 12.81 -4.88
CA LEU A 14 14.69 11.80 -4.69
C LEU A 14 13.35 12.53 -4.80
N THR A 15 12.73 12.50 -5.99
CA THR A 15 11.27 12.56 -6.08
C THR A 15 10.73 11.31 -5.42
N GLY A 16 10.87 11.25 -4.10
CA GLY A 16 10.45 10.15 -3.25
C GLY A 16 8.95 10.26 -3.04
N CYS A 17 8.18 9.88 -4.05
CA CYS A 17 6.81 9.44 -3.84
C CYS A 17 6.88 8.02 -3.25
N GLY A 18 7.42 7.92 -2.03
CA GLY A 18 7.47 6.70 -1.27
C GLY A 18 6.13 6.54 -0.57
N SER A 19 5.17 5.88 -1.21
CA SER A 19 3.90 5.51 -0.58
C SER A 19 4.18 4.63 0.64
N PHE A 20 4.02 5.20 1.83
CA PHE A 20 4.17 4.52 3.11
C PHE A 20 2.94 3.62 3.38
N VAL A 21 2.89 2.42 2.76
CA VAL A 21 1.77 1.45 2.93
C VAL A 21 2.10 0.35 3.95
N GLY A 22 3.33 0.31 4.50
CA GLY A 22 3.82 -0.80 5.35
C GLY A 22 3.13 -1.01 6.71
N TYR A 23 2.17 -0.18 7.12
CA TYR A 23 1.65 -0.18 8.49
C TYR A 23 0.35 -0.95 8.73
N ILE A 24 -0.25 -1.65 7.76
CA ILE A 24 -1.52 -2.35 8.05
C ILE A 24 -1.30 -3.55 9.00
N PHE A 25 -0.16 -4.25 8.89
CA PHE A 25 0.04 -5.58 9.45
C PHE A 25 0.95 -5.67 10.67
N GLU A 26 1.34 -4.55 11.28
CA GLU A 26 2.17 -4.58 12.48
C GLU A 26 1.41 -5.18 13.68
N ASN A 27 1.49 -6.49 13.83
CA ASN A 27 1.63 -7.08 15.15
C ASN A 27 3.11 -7.48 15.30
N PRO A 28 3.95 -6.67 15.96
CA PRO A 28 5.37 -6.98 16.15
C PRO A 28 5.61 -8.26 16.97
N ASN A 29 4.57 -8.81 17.61
CA ASN A 29 4.61 -10.08 18.34
C ASN A 29 3.97 -11.25 17.58
N ALA A 30 3.42 -11.04 16.38
CA ALA A 30 2.97 -12.14 15.55
C ALA A 30 4.21 -12.86 15.03
N ARG A 31 4.49 -14.06 15.57
CA ARG A 31 5.47 -14.99 14.97
C ARG A 31 5.18 -15.06 13.47
N PRO A 32 6.20 -15.11 12.59
CA PRO A 32 6.00 -15.25 11.15
C PRO A 32 5.01 -16.37 10.96
N THR A 33 3.80 -16.00 10.55
CA THR A 33 2.69 -16.93 10.51
C THR A 33 3.14 -17.98 9.53
N VAL A 34 3.28 -19.22 10.04
CA VAL A 34 3.48 -20.45 9.27
C VAL A 34 2.85 -20.22 7.91
N SER A 35 3.66 -20.35 6.84
CA SER A 35 3.23 -20.24 5.45
C SER A 35 1.74 -20.55 5.39
N LEU A 36 0.92 -19.51 5.23
CA LEU A 36 -0.49 -19.66 4.97
C LEU A 36 -0.58 -20.22 3.55
N SER A 37 -0.09 -21.45 3.36
CA SER A 37 -0.67 -22.36 2.39
C SER A 37 -2.11 -22.45 2.86
N TYR A 38 -2.97 -21.62 2.31
CA TYR A 38 -4.40 -21.76 2.44
C TYR A 38 -4.70 -23.12 1.81
N PRO A 39 -4.85 -24.22 2.58
CA PRO A 39 -4.84 -25.55 1.99
C PRO A 39 -6.15 -25.70 1.23
N GLY A 40 -6.09 -25.58 -0.10
CA GLY A 40 -7.23 -25.76 -1.01
C GLY A 40 -8.39 -24.78 -0.83
N GLY A 41 -8.20 -23.67 -0.09
CA GLY A 41 -9.25 -22.66 0.10
C GLY A 41 -9.46 -21.86 -1.19
N ARG A 42 -10.69 -21.82 -1.70
CA ARG A 42 -11.05 -20.95 -2.83
C ARG A 42 -10.97 -19.49 -2.39
N ASN A 43 -10.29 -18.63 -3.16
CA ASN A 43 -10.32 -17.19 -2.92
C ASN A 43 -11.62 -16.62 -3.48
N VAL A 44 -12.65 -16.55 -2.64
CA VAL A 44 -13.98 -16.08 -3.05
C VAL A 44 -14.20 -14.65 -2.58
N LEU A 45 -14.32 -13.71 -3.52
CA LEU A 45 -14.77 -12.36 -3.22
C LEU A 45 -16.28 -12.37 -2.95
N ALA A 46 -16.69 -11.91 -1.77
CA ALA A 46 -18.08 -11.90 -1.35
C ALA A 46 -18.97 -11.08 -2.31
N ALA A 47 -20.24 -11.51 -2.41
CA ALA A 47 -21.15 -10.99 -3.42
C ALA A 47 -21.30 -9.46 -3.35
N GLY A 48 -21.27 -8.81 -4.52
CA GLY A 48 -21.46 -7.36 -4.64
C GLY A 48 -20.18 -6.52 -4.44
N HIS A 49 -19.16 -7.02 -3.74
CA HIS A 49 -17.90 -6.29 -3.53
C HIS A 49 -17.19 -5.97 -4.86
N GLY A 50 -17.16 -6.92 -5.81
CA GLY A 50 -16.58 -6.68 -7.13
C GLY A 50 -17.30 -5.60 -7.94
N LYS A 51 -18.64 -5.56 -7.87
CA LYS A 51 -19.45 -4.52 -8.52
C LYS A 51 -19.18 -3.15 -7.92
N ARG A 52 -19.15 -3.05 -6.58
CA ARG A 52 -18.85 -1.82 -5.86
C ARG A 52 -17.44 -1.31 -6.19
N LEU A 53 -16.45 -2.18 -6.16
CA LEU A 53 -15.06 -1.81 -6.44
C LEU A 53 -14.93 -1.20 -7.84
N ARG A 54 -15.53 -1.84 -8.85
CA ARG A 54 -15.58 -1.32 -10.22
C ARG A 54 -16.22 0.06 -10.28
N GLN A 55 -17.35 0.26 -9.60
CA GLN A 55 -18.06 1.55 -9.60
C GLN A 55 -17.23 2.66 -8.94
N GLU A 56 -16.64 2.38 -7.78
CA GLU A 56 -15.78 3.33 -7.08
C GLU A 56 -14.51 3.65 -7.88
N ALA A 57 -13.88 2.65 -8.51
CA ALA A 57 -12.71 2.86 -9.35
C ALA A 57 -13.01 3.73 -10.58
N ILE A 58 -14.16 3.53 -11.24
CA ILE A 58 -14.60 4.40 -12.34
C ILE A 58 -14.84 5.84 -11.85
N ARG A 59 -15.45 6.01 -10.66
CA ARG A 59 -15.67 7.34 -10.06
C ARG A 59 -14.35 8.02 -9.70
N ALA A 60 -13.40 7.30 -9.11
CA ALA A 60 -12.08 7.82 -8.75
C ALA A 60 -11.29 8.22 -10.01
N LYS A 61 -11.33 7.39 -11.07
CA LYS A 61 -10.75 7.71 -12.38
C LYS A 61 -11.27 9.04 -12.92
N ARG A 62 -12.60 9.23 -12.93
CA ARG A 62 -13.24 10.46 -13.43
C ARG A 62 -12.89 11.73 -12.63
N ARG A 63 -12.43 11.59 -11.39
CA ARG A 63 -12.05 12.71 -10.52
C ARG A 63 -10.60 13.16 -10.67
N GLY A 64 -9.81 12.52 -11.55
CA GLY A 64 -8.42 12.87 -11.78
C GLY A 64 -7.46 11.68 -11.76
N ASP A 65 -7.90 10.53 -12.28
CA ASP A 65 -7.10 9.28 -12.27
C ASP A 65 -6.60 8.90 -10.87
N PHE A 66 -7.46 9.10 -9.86
CA PHE A 66 -7.18 8.65 -8.50
C PHE A 66 -7.48 7.17 -8.34
N GLU A 67 -6.75 6.55 -7.41
CA GLU A 67 -6.95 5.17 -7.02
C GLU A 67 -7.93 5.05 -5.86
N VAL A 68 -8.70 3.96 -5.84
CA VAL A 68 -9.43 3.49 -4.66
C VAL A 68 -8.52 2.52 -3.93
N CYS A 69 -8.49 2.54 -2.60
CA CYS A 69 -7.71 1.59 -1.81
C CYS A 69 -8.48 1.10 -0.57
N GLY A 70 -8.01 0.01 0.03
CA GLY A 70 -8.57 -0.54 1.27
C GLY A 70 -7.92 -1.85 1.72
N SER A 71 -8.54 -2.51 2.69
CA SER A 71 -8.08 -3.80 3.21
C SER A 71 -8.95 -4.97 2.75
N LEU A 72 -8.30 -6.12 2.55
CA LEU A 72 -8.94 -7.41 2.39
C LEU A 72 -9.17 -8.03 3.78
N MET A 73 -10.41 -8.37 4.09
CA MET A 73 -10.76 -9.08 5.32
C MET A 73 -11.36 -10.44 5.01
N MET A 74 -10.92 -11.46 5.74
CA MET A 74 -11.52 -12.79 5.67
C MET A 74 -12.58 -12.94 6.75
N ASN A 75 -13.78 -13.37 6.35
CA ASN A 75 -14.86 -13.72 7.28
C ASN A 75 -14.77 -15.19 7.73
N ALA A 76 -15.68 -15.60 8.60
CA ALA A 76 -15.71 -16.95 9.19
C ALA A 76 -15.95 -18.04 8.13
N GLU A 77 -16.61 -17.70 7.02
CA GLU A 77 -16.87 -18.59 5.89
C GLU A 77 -15.67 -18.69 4.92
N GLY A 78 -14.55 -18.03 5.22
CA GLY A 78 -13.37 -18.00 4.38
C GLY A 78 -13.51 -17.11 3.13
N LYS A 79 -14.56 -16.30 3.04
CA LYS A 79 -14.76 -15.34 1.94
C LYS A 79 -14.05 -14.03 2.23
N ILE A 80 -13.69 -13.34 1.15
CA ILE A 80 -13.00 -12.06 1.16
C ILE A 80 -14.02 -10.93 1.08
N ASP A 81 -14.02 -10.07 2.10
CA ASP A 81 -14.73 -8.80 2.15
C ASP A 81 -13.75 -7.65 1.88
N LEU A 82 -14.23 -6.60 1.21
CA LEU A 82 -13.47 -5.37 0.98
C LEU A 82 -13.88 -4.29 1.98
N ILE A 83 -12.94 -3.78 2.77
CA ILE A 83 -13.14 -2.61 3.63
C ILE A 83 -12.40 -1.44 3.01
N TYR A 84 -13.15 -0.44 2.53
CA TYR A 84 -12.60 0.72 1.82
C TYR A 84 -11.89 1.66 2.79
N GLY A 85 -10.77 2.22 2.36
CA GLY A 85 -10.03 3.26 3.05
C GLY A 85 -10.13 4.60 2.33
N LEU A 86 -9.80 5.67 3.05
CA LEU A 86 -9.53 6.96 2.45
C LEU A 86 -8.13 6.95 1.82
N ASN A 87 -8.06 7.27 0.53
CA ASN A 87 -6.82 7.54 -0.19
C ASN A 87 -6.41 9.01 0.04
N GLU A 88 -5.26 9.22 0.68
CA GLU A 88 -4.66 10.54 0.95
C GLU A 88 -3.58 10.94 -0.06
N ALA A 89 -3.32 10.11 -1.07
CA ALA A 89 -2.40 10.47 -2.14
C ALA A 89 -2.91 11.72 -2.87
N ARG A 90 -2.01 12.68 -3.06
CA ARG A 90 -2.30 13.93 -3.79
C ARG A 90 -2.06 13.80 -5.29
N GLU A 91 -1.33 12.77 -5.68
CA GLU A 91 -0.94 12.50 -7.06
C GLU A 91 -1.90 11.47 -7.68
N SER A 92 -2.09 11.59 -9.00
CA SER A 92 -2.80 10.56 -9.77
C SER A 92 -1.96 9.27 -9.82
N HIS A 93 -2.60 8.13 -10.05
CA HIS A 93 -1.91 6.82 -10.15
C HIS A 93 -1.14 6.42 -8.89
N ALA A 94 -1.54 6.94 -7.74
CA ALA A 94 -0.96 6.62 -6.46
C ALA A 94 -2.07 6.42 -5.42
N TYR A 95 -1.75 5.60 -4.42
CA TYR A 95 -2.53 5.55 -3.20
C TYR A 95 -1.65 5.65 -1.96
N LEU A 96 -2.23 6.26 -0.94
CA LEU A 96 -1.70 6.30 0.42
C LEU A 96 -2.89 6.14 1.36
N MET A 97 -2.97 5.01 2.05
CA MET A 97 -4.08 4.75 2.95
C MET A 97 -3.93 5.59 4.23
N SER A 98 -4.96 6.38 4.57
CA SER A 98 -4.94 7.18 5.80
C SER A 98 -4.74 6.30 7.05
N GLN A 99 -3.98 6.82 8.03
CA GLN A 99 -3.77 6.15 9.31
C GLN A 99 -5.09 5.93 10.08
N GLU A 100 -6.05 6.85 9.94
CA GLU A 100 -7.39 6.70 10.50
C GLU A 100 -8.12 5.49 9.90
N SER A 101 -8.05 5.32 8.57
CA SER A 101 -8.65 4.15 7.91
C SER A 101 -8.00 2.85 8.38
N ILE A 102 -6.68 2.82 8.54
CA ILE A 102 -5.95 1.65 9.05
C ILE A 102 -6.41 1.31 10.47
N ALA A 103 -6.45 2.30 11.37
CA ALA A 103 -6.92 2.12 12.74
C ALA A 103 -8.36 1.60 12.78
N ARG A 104 -9.25 2.17 11.95
CA ARG A 104 -10.63 1.73 11.81
C ARG A 104 -10.74 0.29 11.31
N MET A 105 -9.96 -0.09 10.29
CA MET A 105 -9.95 -1.46 9.75
C MET A 105 -9.49 -2.47 10.80
N ARG A 106 -8.44 -2.15 11.57
CA ARG A 106 -7.98 -2.98 12.69
C ARG A 106 -9.05 -3.15 13.76
N GLN A 107 -9.76 -2.07 14.09
CA GLN A 107 -10.86 -2.13 15.05
C GLN A 107 -12.03 -2.99 14.54
N ILE A 108 -12.41 -2.86 13.27
CA ILE A 108 -13.44 -3.70 12.63
C ILE A 108 -13.01 -5.17 12.70
N ALA A 109 -11.77 -5.48 12.31
CA ALA A 109 -11.23 -6.84 12.34
C ALA A 109 -11.33 -7.45 13.75
N LYS A 110 -10.90 -6.70 14.77
CA LYS A 110 -10.97 -7.12 16.18
C LYS A 110 -12.41 -7.38 16.64
N LEU A 111 -13.32 -6.44 16.39
CA LEU A 111 -14.71 -6.53 16.86
C LEU A 111 -15.53 -7.61 16.15
N THR A 112 -15.20 -7.90 14.89
CA THR A 112 -15.92 -8.88 14.08
C THR A 112 -15.23 -10.25 14.05
N ASN A 113 -14.15 -10.44 14.81
CA ASN A 113 -13.29 -11.62 14.79
C ASN A 113 -12.89 -12.02 13.36
N ARG A 114 -12.56 -11.02 12.54
CA ARG A 114 -12.11 -11.19 11.15
C ARG A 114 -10.61 -10.99 11.06
N ARG A 115 -10.00 -11.59 10.05
CA ARG A 115 -8.57 -11.43 9.79
C ARG A 115 -8.34 -10.48 8.63
N ILE A 116 -7.46 -9.49 8.81
CA ILE A 116 -6.93 -8.72 7.68
C ILE A 116 -5.89 -9.60 6.99
N ILE A 117 -6.09 -9.88 5.71
CA ILE A 117 -5.27 -10.83 4.93
C ILE A 117 -4.46 -10.15 3.82
N GLY A 118 -4.70 -8.86 3.59
CA GLY A 118 -4.17 -8.18 2.42
C GLY A 118 -4.71 -6.76 2.26
N SER A 119 -4.30 -6.12 1.17
CA SER A 119 -4.81 -4.83 0.72
C SER A 119 -5.44 -4.95 -0.66
N PHE A 120 -6.22 -3.95 -1.05
CA PHE A 120 -6.65 -3.81 -2.42
C PHE A 120 -6.49 -2.37 -2.88
N HIS A 121 -6.30 -2.21 -4.19
CA HIS A 121 -6.36 -0.91 -4.84
C HIS A 121 -6.84 -1.02 -6.30
N SER A 122 -7.00 0.12 -6.96
CA SER A 122 -7.44 0.18 -8.35
C SER A 122 -6.45 0.94 -9.22
N HIS A 123 -6.15 0.40 -10.39
CA HIS A 123 -5.35 1.05 -11.41
C HIS A 123 -6.25 1.81 -12.40
N PRO A 124 -6.13 3.14 -12.50
CA PRO A 124 -7.02 3.96 -13.33
C PRO A 124 -6.68 3.86 -14.82
N THR A 125 -5.42 3.58 -15.18
CA THR A 125 -4.94 3.58 -16.58
C THR A 125 -4.14 2.35 -16.97
N THR A 126 -3.73 1.52 -16.02
CA THR A 126 -2.89 0.35 -16.27
C THR A 126 -3.63 -0.97 -16.02
N TYR A 127 -2.98 -2.08 -16.39
CA TYR A 127 -3.47 -3.44 -16.14
C TYR A 127 -3.44 -3.77 -14.64
N ALA A 128 -4.19 -4.80 -14.24
CA ALA A 128 -4.29 -5.25 -12.86
C ALA A 128 -3.08 -6.10 -12.44
N ILE A 129 -1.88 -5.57 -12.63
CA ILE A 129 -0.59 -6.21 -12.37
C ILE A 129 0.17 -5.33 -11.36
N PRO A 130 0.70 -5.88 -10.26
CA PRO A 130 1.44 -5.11 -9.27
C PRO A 130 2.63 -4.38 -9.91
N SER A 131 2.76 -3.09 -9.63
CA SER A 131 3.95 -2.33 -9.97
C SER A 131 5.09 -2.64 -9.01
N ARG A 132 6.30 -2.18 -9.34
CA ARG A 132 7.44 -2.27 -8.41
C ARG A 132 7.16 -1.58 -7.08
N VAL A 133 6.45 -0.45 -7.09
CA VAL A 133 6.08 0.30 -5.88
C VAL A 133 5.10 -0.51 -5.04
N ASP A 134 4.09 -1.10 -5.66
CA ASP A 134 3.12 -1.98 -4.99
C ASP A 134 3.84 -3.14 -4.28
N VAL A 135 4.73 -3.84 -5.00
CA VAL A 135 5.48 -4.97 -4.43
C VAL A 135 6.39 -4.51 -3.29
N SER A 136 7.09 -3.39 -3.45
CA SER A 136 8.04 -2.88 -2.44
C SER A 136 7.37 -2.41 -1.13
N THR A 137 6.07 -2.11 -1.18
CA THR A 137 5.31 -1.61 -0.04
C THR A 137 4.42 -2.69 0.59
N ALA A 138 4.33 -3.85 -0.03
CA ALA A 138 3.60 -5.00 0.47
C ALA A 138 4.40 -5.77 1.53
N GLN A 139 3.72 -6.67 2.24
CA GLN A 139 4.36 -7.61 3.16
C GLN A 139 4.43 -9.01 2.55
N ALA A 140 5.50 -9.75 2.85
CA ALA A 140 5.59 -11.17 2.58
C ALA A 140 4.37 -11.93 3.13
N GLY A 141 3.80 -12.83 2.33
CA GLY A 141 2.62 -13.63 2.63
C GLY A 141 1.27 -12.89 2.53
N SER A 142 1.28 -11.57 2.27
CA SER A 142 0.03 -10.80 2.14
C SER A 142 -0.62 -11.00 0.78
N LEU A 143 -1.94 -10.81 0.73
CA LEU A 143 -2.71 -10.76 -0.51
C LEU A 143 -2.84 -9.32 -1.02
N MET A 144 -2.89 -9.17 -2.34
CA MET A 144 -3.10 -7.88 -3.01
C MET A 144 -4.14 -8.04 -4.12
N LEU A 145 -5.27 -7.36 -3.99
CA LEU A 145 -6.31 -7.36 -5.02
C LEU A 145 -6.26 -6.07 -5.82
N ILE A 146 -6.08 -6.18 -7.14
CA ILE A 146 -5.98 -5.02 -8.03
C ILE A 146 -7.14 -5.02 -9.01
N HIS A 147 -7.85 -3.90 -9.13
CA HIS A 147 -8.85 -3.69 -10.18
C HIS A 147 -8.34 -2.73 -11.26
N SER A 148 -8.33 -3.16 -12.51
CA SER A 148 -7.96 -2.34 -13.66
C SER A 148 -9.21 -1.71 -14.28
N VAL A 149 -9.31 -0.39 -14.24
CA VAL A 149 -10.43 0.35 -14.84
C VAL A 149 -10.48 0.17 -16.37
N PRO A 150 -9.37 0.28 -17.13
CA PRO A 150 -9.40 0.15 -18.58
C PRO A 150 -9.89 -1.22 -19.07
N THR A 151 -9.49 -2.28 -18.37
CA THR A 151 -9.84 -3.65 -18.78
C THR A 151 -11.09 -4.19 -18.07
N GLY A 152 -11.53 -3.53 -17.00
CA GLY A 152 -12.59 -4.01 -16.11
C GLY A 152 -12.23 -5.28 -15.35
N ARG A 153 -10.97 -5.73 -15.38
CA ARG A 153 -10.52 -6.98 -14.74
C ARG A 153 -10.08 -6.74 -13.30
N THR A 154 -10.39 -7.68 -12.44
CA THR A 154 -9.90 -7.75 -11.05
C THR A 154 -9.03 -8.98 -10.92
N ARG A 155 -7.83 -8.83 -10.35
CA ARG A 155 -6.88 -9.91 -10.11
C ARG A 155 -6.45 -9.93 -8.66
N LEU A 156 -6.17 -11.13 -8.15
CA LEU A 156 -5.65 -11.35 -6.81
C LEU A 156 -4.22 -11.85 -6.93
N TRP A 157 -3.34 -11.31 -6.10
CA TRP A 157 -1.92 -11.62 -6.08
C TRP A 157 -1.52 -12.01 -4.66
N GLN A 158 -0.61 -12.98 -4.53
CA GLN A 158 0.08 -13.29 -3.28
C GLN A 158 1.54 -12.89 -3.41
N LEU A 159 2.07 -12.26 -2.36
CA LEU A 159 3.44 -11.78 -2.34
C LEU A 159 4.29 -12.80 -1.58
N SER A 160 5.10 -13.58 -2.30
CA SER A 160 5.96 -14.61 -1.72
C SER A 160 7.38 -14.08 -1.56
N ASP A 161 8.02 -14.34 -0.43
CA ASP A 161 9.44 -14.01 -0.23
C ASP A 161 10.31 -15.15 -0.76
N PHE A 162 11.19 -14.82 -1.71
CA PHE A 162 12.20 -15.72 -2.25
C PHE A 162 13.57 -15.04 -2.15
N ASP A 163 14.37 -15.48 -1.18
CA ASP A 163 15.72 -14.97 -0.93
C ASP A 163 15.76 -13.44 -0.68
N GLY A 164 14.81 -12.93 0.10
CA GLY A 164 14.69 -11.51 0.42
C GLY A 164 14.05 -10.67 -0.69
N VAL A 165 13.62 -11.30 -1.78
CA VAL A 165 12.91 -10.65 -2.90
C VAL A 165 11.44 -11.05 -2.87
N LEU A 166 10.55 -10.06 -2.80
CA LEU A 166 9.12 -10.29 -2.92
C LEU A 166 8.74 -10.53 -4.38
N LEU A 167 8.17 -11.70 -4.66
CA LEU A 167 7.67 -12.12 -5.96
C LEU A 167 6.14 -12.19 -5.94
N PRO A 168 5.43 -11.44 -6.80
CA PRO A 168 3.99 -11.55 -6.93
C PRO A 168 3.59 -12.79 -7.74
N GLU A 169 2.70 -13.60 -7.18
CA GLU A 169 2.08 -14.76 -7.82
C GLU A 169 0.57 -14.50 -7.99
N GLU A 170 0.04 -14.63 -9.21
CA GLU A 170 -1.41 -14.45 -9.44
C GLU A 170 -2.17 -15.67 -8.91
N LEU A 171 -3.13 -15.43 -8.02
CA LEU A 171 -4.00 -16.46 -7.48
C LEU A 171 -5.35 -16.48 -8.21
N PRO A 172 -5.99 -17.66 -8.34
CA PRO A 172 -7.35 -17.74 -8.85
C PRO A 172 -8.30 -16.98 -7.92
N LEU A 173 -9.12 -16.11 -8.50
CA LEU A 173 -10.14 -15.32 -7.80
C LEU A 173 -11.53 -15.68 -8.33
N GLU A 174 -12.38 -16.22 -7.46
CA GLU A 174 -13.79 -16.42 -7.74
C GLU A 174 -14.60 -15.23 -7.23
N ILE A 175 -15.52 -14.71 -8.05
CA ILE A 175 -16.46 -13.68 -7.61
C ILE A 175 -17.79 -14.36 -7.32
N GLU A 176 -18.26 -14.25 -6.08
CA GLU A 176 -19.56 -14.78 -5.71
C GLU A 176 -20.65 -14.04 -6.50
N SER A 177 -21.35 -14.78 -7.35
CA SER A 177 -22.41 -14.23 -8.17
C SER A 177 -23.71 -14.07 -7.38
N LEU A 178 -24.23 -12.84 -7.32
CA LEU A 178 -25.49 -12.51 -6.64
C LEU A 178 -26.70 -13.32 -7.15
N TRP A 179 -26.69 -13.80 -8.40
CA TRP A 179 -27.79 -14.57 -8.96
C TRP A 179 -27.93 -15.97 -8.37
N LYS A 180 -26.87 -16.51 -7.74
CA LYS A 180 -26.92 -17.79 -7.02
C LYS A 180 -27.56 -17.68 -5.64
N LEU A 181 -27.82 -16.47 -5.14
CA LEU A 181 -28.54 -16.29 -3.88
C LEU A 181 -30.05 -16.46 -4.10
N PRO A 182 -30.73 -17.23 -3.22
CA PRO A 182 -32.19 -17.35 -3.24
C PRO A 182 -32.86 -15.96 -3.25
N PRO A 183 -34.00 -15.78 -3.94
CA PRO A 183 -34.70 -14.50 -3.99
C PRO A 183 -34.98 -13.88 -2.60
N ALA A 184 -35.27 -14.72 -1.60
CA ALA A 184 -35.50 -14.29 -0.22
C ALA A 184 -34.27 -13.66 0.46
N GLU A 185 -33.06 -14.13 0.13
CA GLU A 185 -31.81 -13.55 0.65
C GLU A 185 -31.39 -12.31 -0.13
N ARG A 186 -31.76 -12.22 -1.42
CA ARG A 186 -31.46 -11.08 -2.27
C ARG A 186 -32.07 -9.79 -1.71
N GLY A 187 -33.34 -9.85 -1.31
CA GLY A 187 -34.03 -8.72 -0.67
C GLY A 187 -33.42 -8.32 0.68
N ARG A 188 -33.06 -9.31 1.53
CA ARG A 188 -32.43 -9.02 2.84
C ARG A 188 -31.03 -8.43 2.69
N ARG A 189 -30.18 -8.97 1.82
CA ARG A 189 -28.79 -8.46 1.63
C ARG A 189 -28.75 -7.10 0.93
N GLU A 190 -29.70 -6.83 0.04
CA GLU A 190 -29.80 -5.51 -0.59
C GLU A 190 -30.31 -4.45 0.41
N ALA A 191 -31.20 -4.84 1.34
CA ALA A 191 -31.63 -4.02 2.47
C ALA A 191 -30.58 -3.90 3.60
N SER A 192 -29.68 -4.88 3.75
CA SER A 192 -28.55 -4.87 4.70
C SER A 192 -27.22 -4.52 4.03
N ARG A 193 -27.26 -3.79 2.91
CA ARG A 193 -26.08 -3.27 2.22
C ARG A 193 -25.14 -2.63 3.25
N PRO A 194 -23.90 -3.12 3.40
CA PRO A 194 -22.93 -2.62 4.37
C PRO A 194 -22.29 -1.32 3.87
N ASP A 195 -23.11 -0.31 3.58
CA ASP A 195 -22.64 1.06 3.69
C ASP A 195 -22.67 1.54 5.15
N ALA A 196 -23.27 0.78 6.08
CA ALA A 196 -23.42 1.23 7.47
C ALA A 196 -23.65 0.12 8.53
N TYR A 197 -22.85 -0.95 8.55
CA TYR A 197 -22.69 -1.68 9.83
C TYR A 197 -21.22 -1.83 10.20
N VAL A 198 -20.54 -0.69 10.25
CA VAL A 198 -19.80 -0.38 11.47
C VAL A 198 -20.88 -0.25 12.54
N PRO A 199 -20.86 -1.00 13.66
CA PRO A 199 -21.86 -0.81 14.72
C PRO A 199 -22.00 0.69 14.97
N SER A 200 -23.23 1.21 15.03
CA SER A 200 -23.47 2.66 15.18
C SER A 200 -22.65 3.24 16.33
N GLU A 201 -22.37 2.44 17.35
CA GLU A 201 -21.47 2.74 18.47
C GLU A 201 -20.02 3.00 18.06
N VAL A 202 -19.46 2.23 17.13
CA VAL A 202 -18.10 2.43 16.62
C VAL A 202 -18.05 3.66 15.72
N GLU A 203 -19.06 3.86 14.87
CA GLU A 203 -19.10 5.05 14.01
C GLU A 203 -19.40 6.33 14.81
N GLU A 204 -20.28 6.28 15.81
CA GLU A 204 -20.47 7.34 16.79
C GLU A 204 -19.22 7.58 17.63
N HIS A 205 -18.50 6.53 18.06
CA HIS A 205 -17.26 6.68 18.81
C HIS A 205 -16.22 7.47 18.02
N PHE A 206 -16.08 7.19 16.71
CA PHE A 206 -15.23 7.97 15.82
C PHE A 206 -15.77 9.40 15.63
N LYS A 207 -17.06 9.57 15.30
CA LYS A 207 -17.68 10.90 15.14
C LYS A 207 -17.59 11.78 16.40
N ARG A 208 -17.70 11.20 17.60
CA ARG A 208 -17.60 11.91 18.90
C ARG A 208 -16.16 12.29 19.26
N ARG A 209 -15.15 11.51 18.84
CA ARG A 209 -13.73 11.85 19.03
C ARG A 209 -13.16 12.77 17.95
N LEU A 210 -13.82 12.85 16.80
CA LEU A 210 -13.36 13.59 15.62
C LEU A 210 -14.05 14.94 15.41
N VAL A 211 -14.78 15.47 16.40
CA VAL A 211 -15.08 16.91 16.39
C VAL A 211 -13.74 17.62 16.51
N PRO A 212 -13.21 18.27 15.45
CA PRO A 212 -12.01 19.05 15.61
C PRO A 212 -12.38 20.14 16.62
N ARG A 213 -11.65 20.22 17.75
CA ARG A 213 -11.56 21.52 18.42
C ARG A 213 -11.08 22.46 17.34
N ALA A 214 -11.93 23.38 16.92
CA ALA A 214 -11.56 24.45 16.02
C ALA A 214 -10.42 25.23 16.69
N VAL A 215 -9.18 24.83 16.40
CA VAL A 215 -8.01 25.63 16.76
C VAL A 215 -8.10 26.81 15.80
N PRO A 216 -8.25 28.05 16.30
CA PRO A 216 -8.25 29.21 15.43
C PRO A 216 -6.95 29.18 14.62
N VAL A 217 -7.08 29.08 13.30
CA VAL A 217 -5.96 29.20 12.38
C VAL A 217 -5.50 30.65 12.46
N VAL A 218 -4.48 30.91 13.29
CA VAL A 218 -3.74 32.16 13.25
C VAL A 218 -2.96 32.14 11.95
N LEU A 219 -3.49 32.83 10.93
CA LEU A 219 -2.79 33.03 9.67
C LEU A 219 -1.48 33.78 9.96
N PRO A 220 -0.31 33.22 9.60
CA PRO A 220 0.94 33.95 9.74
C PRO A 220 0.88 35.22 8.89
N ALA A 221 1.30 36.34 9.50
CA ALA A 221 1.37 37.63 8.83
C ALA A 221 2.19 37.52 7.54
N ARG A 222 1.68 38.13 6.46
CA ARG A 222 2.29 38.18 5.12
C ARG A 222 3.78 38.49 5.23
N SER A 223 4.62 37.50 4.94
CA SER A 223 6.05 37.70 4.72
C SER A 223 6.25 38.60 3.52
N LYS A 224 7.09 39.64 3.69
CA LYS A 224 7.44 40.60 2.64
C LYS A 224 8.03 39.86 1.42
N PRO A 225 7.75 40.33 0.19
CA PRO A 225 8.29 39.74 -1.03
C PRO A 225 9.83 39.77 -1.00
N VAL A 226 10.44 38.60 -1.21
CA VAL A 226 11.89 38.45 -1.38
C VAL A 226 12.27 38.99 -2.76
N PRO A 227 13.25 39.91 -2.87
CA PRO A 227 13.74 40.38 -4.18
C PRO A 227 14.32 39.22 -4.98
N LEU A 228 13.87 39.09 -6.24
CA LEU A 228 14.46 38.14 -7.18
C LEU A 228 15.89 38.60 -7.53
N PRO A 229 16.87 37.68 -7.58
CA PRO A 229 18.22 38.02 -8.02
C PRO A 229 18.23 38.43 -9.51
N PRO A 230 19.12 39.35 -9.92
CA PRO A 230 19.24 39.81 -11.30
C PRO A 230 19.65 38.67 -12.24
N ARG A 231 18.98 38.62 -13.41
CA ARG A 231 19.13 37.61 -14.47
C ARG A 231 20.33 37.89 -15.38
N ASP A 232 21.53 38.04 -14.84
CA ASP A 232 22.74 38.19 -15.66
C ASP A 232 23.89 37.37 -15.09
N ARG A 233 23.94 36.09 -15.45
CA ARG A 233 25.17 35.28 -15.46
C ARG A 233 24.98 34.08 -16.37
N VAL A 234 25.38 34.25 -17.63
CA VAL A 234 25.64 33.13 -18.54
C VAL A 234 26.89 32.42 -18.01
N VAL A 235 26.69 31.25 -17.38
CA VAL A 235 27.79 30.37 -16.97
C VAL A 235 28.18 29.54 -18.20
N PRO A 236 29.43 29.61 -18.68
CA PRO A 236 29.87 28.77 -19.79
C PRO A 236 29.83 27.29 -19.38
N LEU A 237 29.27 26.44 -20.26
CA LEU A 237 29.27 25.00 -20.11
C LEU A 237 30.73 24.51 -19.97
N ARG A 238 31.07 23.97 -18.80
CA ARG A 238 32.32 23.24 -18.61
C ARG A 238 32.26 21.93 -19.39
N SER A 239 33.28 21.72 -20.21
CA SER A 239 33.54 20.51 -20.98
C SER A 239 33.58 19.27 -20.07
N ALA A 240 33.02 18.17 -20.57
CA ALA A 240 32.93 16.89 -19.88
C ALA A 240 34.29 16.37 -19.41
N PRO A 241 34.40 15.78 -18.21
CA PRO A 241 35.63 15.15 -17.75
C PRO A 241 35.94 13.89 -18.57
N ARG A 242 37.20 13.77 -19.01
CA ARG A 242 37.74 12.57 -19.65
C ARG A 242 37.64 11.37 -18.70
N ALA A 243 37.25 10.23 -19.25
CA ALA A 243 37.20 8.95 -18.55
C ALA A 243 38.57 8.59 -17.96
N ILE A 244 38.61 8.32 -16.66
CA ILE A 244 39.77 7.79 -15.95
C ILE A 244 39.68 6.26 -16.07
N PRO A 245 40.72 5.56 -16.60
CA PRO A 245 40.74 4.10 -16.62
C PRO A 245 40.86 3.56 -15.19
N VAL A 246 39.96 2.64 -14.85
CA VAL A 246 39.92 1.97 -13.54
C VAL A 246 40.90 0.78 -13.58
N PRO A 247 41.84 0.65 -12.62
CA PRO A 247 42.75 -0.49 -12.57
C PRO A 247 42.01 -1.77 -12.15
N MET A 248 42.14 -2.83 -12.94
CA MET A 248 41.71 -4.19 -12.60
C MET A 248 42.73 -4.87 -11.68
N HIS A 249 42.55 -4.81 -10.36
CA HIS A 249 43.09 -5.78 -9.39
C HIS A 249 42.12 -5.76 -8.19
N SER A 250 41.59 -6.85 -7.65
CA SER A 250 42.29 -8.01 -7.09
C SER A 250 41.30 -9.17 -6.91
N ARG A 251 41.80 -10.42 -6.96
CA ARG A 251 41.06 -11.65 -6.63
C ARG A 251 40.51 -11.59 -5.19
N PRO A 252 39.27 -12.07 -4.93
CA PRO A 252 38.78 -12.22 -3.56
C PRO A 252 39.56 -13.34 -2.84
N GLU A 253 40.12 -13.01 -1.67
CA GLU A 253 40.65 -14.00 -0.73
C GLU A 253 39.51 -14.87 -0.20
N VAL A 254 39.75 -16.18 -0.21
CA VAL A 254 38.84 -17.19 0.35
C VAL A 254 38.94 -17.12 1.87
N ILE A 255 37.95 -16.48 2.50
CA ILE A 255 37.78 -16.49 3.95
C ILE A 255 37.28 -17.89 4.34
N THR A 256 38.14 -18.66 5.01
CA THR A 256 37.75 -19.93 5.62
C THR A 256 37.06 -19.66 6.97
N PRO A 257 35.95 -20.35 7.28
CA PRO A 257 35.25 -20.17 8.55
C PRO A 257 36.07 -20.71 9.73
N PRO A 258 35.96 -20.10 10.92
CA PRO A 258 36.64 -20.60 12.11
C PRO A 258 36.09 -21.96 12.57
N PRO A 259 36.93 -22.80 13.20
CA PRO A 259 36.52 -24.13 13.67
C PRO A 259 35.51 -24.03 14.83
N PRO A 260 34.66 -25.05 15.00
CA PRO A 260 33.64 -25.07 16.05
C PRO A 260 34.27 -25.12 17.45
N VAL A 261 33.74 -24.29 18.35
CA VAL A 261 34.13 -24.25 19.76
C VAL A 261 33.50 -25.44 20.49
N ALA A 262 34.32 -26.24 21.16
CA ALA A 262 33.87 -27.40 21.92
C ALA A 262 33.00 -26.99 23.13
N PRO A 263 31.97 -27.79 23.48
CA PRO A 263 31.12 -27.50 24.63
C PRO A 263 31.91 -27.61 25.93
N ARG A 264 31.80 -26.57 26.77
CA ARG A 264 32.29 -26.60 28.15
C ARG A 264 31.40 -27.54 28.98
N ARG A 265 32.04 -28.48 29.68
CA ARG A 265 31.41 -29.34 30.68
C ARG A 265 31.22 -28.59 31.99
#